data_AF-A0A841B653-F1
#
_entry.id   AF-A0A841B653-F1
#
_cell.length_a   1.000
_cell.length_b   1.000
_cell.length_c   1.000
_cell.angle_alpha   90.00
_cell.angle_beta   90.00
_cell.angle_gamma   90.00
#
_symmetry.space_group_name_H-M   'P 1'
#
loop_
_entity.id
_entity.type
_entity.pdbx_description
1 polymer ?
#
loop_
_entity_poly.entity_id
_entity_poly.type
_entity_poly.pdbx_seq_one_letter_code
_entity_poly.pdbx_strand_id
1 'polypeptide(L)'
;MTEPTSQRQLGERLAAWLRSDRVTSWVRTVVPGLWSAGVAYLVALGLPAWLLEPANGLGQTAAVPIVLGAVYAGLRWLEPRVPSWLARFLLGSTRPPTYPQE
;
A
#
# COMPACT_ATOMS: atom_id res chain seq x y z
N MET A 1 -6.68 -28.51 37.35
CA MET A 1 -5.53 -28.10 36.51
C MET A 1 -5.92 -28.40 35.08
N THR A 2 -6.42 -27.40 34.34
CA THR A 2 -6.85 -27.57 32.94
C THR A 2 -5.72 -27.10 32.03
N GLU A 3 -5.14 -28.04 31.29
CA GLU A 3 -4.05 -27.79 30.37
C GLU A 3 -4.52 -26.82 29.26
N PRO A 4 -3.80 -25.72 28.98
CA PRO A 4 -4.19 -24.83 27.90
C PRO A 4 -4.13 -25.60 26.57
N THR A 5 -5.21 -25.59 25.81
CA THR A 5 -5.30 -26.31 24.53
C THR A 5 -4.21 -25.82 23.56
N SER A 6 -3.57 -26.75 22.84
CA SER A 6 -2.48 -26.47 21.88
C SER A 6 -2.75 -25.28 20.92
N GLN A 7 -4.01 -25.09 20.53
CA GLN A 7 -4.46 -23.97 19.70
C GLN A 7 -4.25 -22.59 20.36
N ARG A 8 -4.46 -22.46 21.68
CA ARG A 8 -4.18 -21.22 22.42
C ARG A 8 -2.69 -20.91 22.46
N GLN A 9 -1.86 -21.91 22.74
CA GLN A 9 -0.39 -21.73 22.73
C GLN A 9 0.13 -21.32 21.35
N LEU A 10 -0.40 -21.91 20.27
CA LEU A 10 -0.06 -21.48 18.91
C LEU A 10 -0.49 -20.04 18.64
N GLY A 11 -1.71 -19.65 19.04
CA GLY A 11 -2.20 -18.29 18.91
C GLY A 11 -1.34 -17.26 19.65
N GLU A 12 -0.93 -17.56 20.89
CA GLU A 12 -0.05 -16.70 21.69
C GLU A 12 1.33 -16.54 21.06
N ARG A 13 1.90 -17.62 20.52
CA ARG A 13 3.19 -17.61 19.82
C ARG A 13 3.14 -16.79 18.54
N LEU A 14 2.08 -16.94 17.74
CA LEU A 14 1.89 -16.14 16.52
C LEU A 14 1.72 -14.66 16.87
N ALA A 15 0.93 -14.34 17.90
CA ALA A 15 0.74 -12.98 18.34
C ALA A 15 2.05 -12.35 18.87
N ALA A 16 2.88 -13.12 19.58
CA ALA A 16 4.20 -12.69 20.01
C ALA A 16 5.14 -12.45 18.83
N TRP A 17 5.09 -13.31 17.81
CA TRP A 17 5.89 -13.16 16.60
C TRP A 17 5.49 -11.93 15.79
N LEU A 18 4.18 -11.70 15.59
CA LEU A 18 3.65 -10.52 14.91
C LEU A 18 3.97 -9.20 15.63
N ARG A 19 4.13 -9.24 16.96
CA ARG A 19 4.57 -8.08 17.77
C ARG A 19 6.08 -7.86 17.78
N SER A 20 6.87 -8.72 17.12
CA SER A 20 8.33 -8.58 17.09
C SER A 20 8.77 -7.37 16.27
N ASP A 21 9.72 -6.60 16.80
CA ASP A 21 10.34 -5.47 16.09
C ASP A 21 10.99 -5.88 14.77
N ARG A 22 11.48 -7.13 14.66
CA ARG A 22 12.05 -7.66 13.41
C ARG A 22 11.00 -7.77 12.31
N VAL A 23 9.80 -8.23 12.65
CA VAL A 23 8.68 -8.33 11.69
C VAL A 23 8.24 -6.93 11.27
N THR A 24 8.08 -6.01 12.23
CA THR A 24 7.74 -4.62 11.95
C THR A 24 8.77 -3.94 11.05
N SER A 25 10.06 -4.13 11.33
CA SER A 25 11.17 -3.62 10.53
C SER A 25 11.12 -4.18 9.10
N TRP A 26 10.99 -5.50 8.96
CA TRP A 26 10.92 -6.16 7.65
C TRP A 26 9.71 -5.69 6.84
N VAL A 27 8.53 -5.60 7.44
CA VAL A 27 7.31 -5.10 6.77
C VAL A 27 7.51 -3.66 6.30
N ARG A 28 8.10 -2.80 7.14
CA ARG A 28 8.39 -1.39 6.79
C ARG A 28 9.42 -1.23 5.66
N THR A 29 10.22 -2.25 5.35
CA THR A 29 11.18 -2.22 4.24
C THR A 29 10.61 -2.87 2.98
N VAL A 30 10.02 -4.06 3.13
CA VAL A 30 9.59 -4.88 1.98
C VAL A 30 8.31 -4.35 1.36
N VAL A 31 7.33 -3.91 2.16
CA VAL A 31 6.05 -3.42 1.62
C VAL A 31 6.25 -2.18 0.73
N PRO A 32 7.01 -1.14 1.14
CA PRO A 32 7.30 -0.02 0.26
C PRO A 32 8.08 -0.43 -1.00
N GLY A 33 9.04 -1.35 -0.87
CA GLY A 33 9.80 -1.86 -2.01
C GLY A 33 8.93 -2.56 -3.05
N LEU A 34 8.00 -3.42 -2.59
CA LEU A 34 7.08 -4.14 -3.45
C LEU A 34 6.11 -3.18 -4.17
N TRP A 35 5.66 -2.13 -3.47
CA TRP A 35 4.83 -1.08 -4.04
C TRP A 35 5.58 -0.32 -5.15
N SER A 36 6.81 0.10 -4.88
CA SER A 36 7.65 0.79 -5.88
C SER A 36 7.90 -0.09 -7.11
N ALA A 37 8.16 -1.39 -6.92
CA ALA A 37 8.31 -2.33 -8.02
C ALA A 37 7.02 -2.47 -8.85
N GLY A 38 5.85 -2.49 -8.19
CA GLY A 38 4.55 -2.50 -8.85
C GLY A 38 4.32 -1.26 -9.72
N VAL A 39 4.61 -0.07 -9.20
CA VAL A 39 4.51 1.18 -9.98
C VAL A 39 5.50 1.18 -11.15
N ALA A 40 6.75 0.78 -10.92
CA ALA A 40 7.76 0.69 -11.98
C ALA A 40 7.33 -0.29 -13.08
N TYR A 41 6.74 -1.43 -12.71
CA TYR A 41 6.18 -2.38 -13.67
C TYR A 41 5.04 -1.76 -14.51
N LEU A 42 4.12 -1.01 -13.87
CA LEU A 42 3.05 -0.31 -14.59
C LEU A 42 3.59 0.76 -15.56
N VAL A 43 4.66 1.46 -15.18
CA VAL A 43 5.36 2.39 -16.09
C VAL A 43 6.01 1.63 -17.25
N ALA A 44 6.63 0.48 -16.98
CA ALA A 44 7.30 -0.36 -17.97
C ALA A 44 6.34 -0.98 -18.99
N LEU A 45 5.08 -1.22 -18.63
CA LEU A 45 4.02 -1.61 -19.58
C LEU A 45 3.76 -0.54 -20.65
N GLY A 46 4.24 0.69 -20.44
CA GLY A 46 4.06 1.81 -21.34
C GLY A 46 2.70 2.49 -21.15
N LEU A 47 2.67 3.80 -21.40
CA LEU A 47 1.44 4.57 -21.42
C LEU A 47 1.05 4.90 -22.87
N PRO A 48 -0.26 4.97 -23.18
CA PRO A 48 -0.70 5.42 -24.49
C PRO A 48 -0.17 6.82 -24.79
N ALA A 49 0.24 7.07 -26.04
CA ALA A 49 0.79 8.37 -26.44
C ALA A 49 -0.14 9.54 -26.09
N TRP A 50 -1.45 9.38 -26.31
CA TRP A 50 -2.47 10.40 -25.98
C TRP A 50 -2.53 10.79 -24.50
N LEU A 51 -2.02 9.94 -23.59
CA LEU A 51 -1.95 10.25 -22.17
C LEU A 51 -0.70 11.05 -21.81
N LEU A 52 0.37 10.92 -22.61
CA LEU A 52 1.63 11.64 -22.45
C LEU A 52 1.67 12.95 -23.26
N GLU A 53 0.92 13.05 -24.36
CA GLU A 53 0.85 14.27 -25.19
C GLU A 53 0.41 15.53 -24.42
N PRO A 54 -0.61 15.50 -23.54
CA PRO A 54 -1.02 16.67 -22.77
C PRO A 54 0.05 17.15 -21.79
N ALA A 55 1.06 16.33 -21.47
CA ALA A 55 2.14 16.67 -20.57
C ALA A 55 3.19 17.62 -21.19
N ASN A 56 2.91 18.19 -22.38
CA ASN A 56 3.61 19.33 -23.01
C ASN A 56 5.10 19.44 -22.67
N GLY A 57 5.92 18.61 -23.31
CA GLY A 57 7.38 18.67 -23.22
C GLY A 57 8.01 17.87 -22.07
N LEU A 58 7.22 17.32 -21.15
CA LEU A 58 7.74 16.47 -20.07
C LEU A 58 8.02 15.01 -20.49
N GLY A 59 7.39 14.55 -21.58
CA GLY A 59 7.64 13.23 -22.18
C GLY A 59 7.62 12.08 -21.17
N GLN A 60 8.60 11.18 -21.23
CA GLN A 60 8.75 10.04 -20.31
C GLN A 60 8.86 10.45 -18.83
N THR A 61 9.32 11.67 -18.52
CA THR A 61 9.47 12.15 -17.14
C THR A 61 8.11 12.31 -16.45
N ALA A 62 7.06 12.60 -17.22
CA ALA A 62 5.69 12.65 -16.70
C ALA A 62 5.05 11.27 -16.50
N ALA A 63 5.63 10.20 -17.06
CA ALA A 63 5.03 8.87 -16.98
C ALA A 63 4.89 8.41 -15.53
N VAL A 64 5.92 8.57 -14.70
CA VAL A 64 5.90 8.18 -13.28
C VAL A 64 4.80 8.90 -12.49
N PRO A 65 4.72 10.25 -12.47
CA PRO A 65 3.66 10.93 -11.73
C PRO A 65 2.26 10.65 -12.29
N ILE A 66 2.10 10.44 -13.61
CA ILE A 66 0.83 10.04 -14.21
C ILE A 66 0.40 8.66 -13.72
N VAL A 67 1.30 7.66 -13.77
CA VAL A 67 1.02 6.32 -13.27
C VAL A 67 0.70 6.36 -11.79
N LEU A 68 1.47 7.09 -10.98
CA LEU A 68 1.19 7.24 -9.55
C LEU A 68 -0.18 7.86 -9.30
N GLY A 69 -0.55 8.91 -10.03
CA GLY A 69 -1.88 9.52 -9.95
C GLY A 69 -3.00 8.56 -10.32
N ALA A 70 -2.83 7.79 -11.40
CA ALA A 70 -3.80 6.80 -11.85
C ALA A 70 -3.94 5.64 -10.85
N VAL A 71 -2.82 5.12 -10.33
CA VAL A 71 -2.78 4.09 -9.28
C VAL A 71 -3.51 4.61 -8.05
N TYR A 72 -3.17 5.80 -7.57
CA TYR A 72 -3.81 6.39 -6.38
C TYR A 72 -5.31 6.56 -6.57
N ALA A 73 -5.75 7.11 -7.71
CA ALA A 73 -7.16 7.25 -8.04
C ALA A 73 -7.88 5.88 -8.06
N GLY A 74 -7.26 4.87 -8.66
CA GLY A 74 -7.76 3.49 -8.67
C GLY A 74 -7.88 2.90 -7.27
N LEU A 75 -6.86 3.08 -6.41
CA LEU A 75 -6.90 2.63 -5.01
C LEU A 75 -7.99 3.34 -4.21
N ARG A 76 -8.17 4.65 -4.39
CA ARG A 76 -9.21 5.43 -3.71
C ARG A 76 -10.60 5.04 -4.19
N TRP A 77 -10.76 4.72 -5.47
CA TRP A 77 -12.00 4.15 -6.00
C TRP A 77 -12.25 2.75 -5.43
N LEU A 78 -11.20 1.94 -5.23
CA LEU A 78 -11.33 0.58 -4.70
C LEU A 78 -11.63 0.57 -3.20
N GLU A 79 -11.15 1.55 -2.43
CA GLU A 79 -11.31 1.66 -0.97
C GLU A 79 -12.71 1.31 -0.42
N PRO A 80 -13.83 1.87 -0.90
CA PRO A 80 -15.16 1.54 -0.39
C PRO A 80 -15.63 0.11 -0.74
N ARG A 81 -14.93 -0.59 -1.64
CA ARG A 81 -15.30 -1.92 -2.17
C ARG A 81 -14.51 -3.05 -1.53
N VAL A 82 -13.51 -2.75 -0.70
CA VAL A 82 -12.63 -3.74 -0.08
C VAL A 82 -12.75 -3.72 1.44
N PRO A 83 -12.39 -4.82 2.13
CA PRO A 83 -12.29 -4.83 3.58
C PRO A 83 -11.35 -3.75 4.11
N SER A 84 -11.67 -3.21 5.28
CA SER A 84 -10.92 -2.10 5.90
C SER A 84 -9.43 -2.40 6.14
N TRP A 85 -9.08 -3.67 6.39
CA TRP A 85 -7.69 -4.09 6.52
C TRP A 85 -6.91 -3.98 5.20
N LEU A 86 -7.55 -4.29 4.07
CA LEU A 86 -6.93 -4.22 2.75
C LEU A 86 -6.78 -2.77 2.31
N ALA A 87 -7.81 -1.94 2.54
CA ALA A 87 -7.72 -0.51 2.31
C ALA A 87 -6.56 0.13 3.10
N ARG A 88 -6.40 -0.24 4.38
CA ARG A 88 -5.26 0.20 5.21
C ARG A 88 -3.91 -0.30 4.70
N PHE A 89 -3.83 -1.53 4.20
CA PHE A 89 -2.59 -2.04 3.62
C PHE A 89 -2.19 -1.27 2.36
N LEU A 90 -3.17 -0.96 1.49
CA LEU A 90 -2.93 -0.29 0.21
C LEU A 90 -2.68 1.22 0.35
N LEU A 91 -3.45 1.90 1.20
CA LEU A 91 -3.44 3.36 1.35
C LEU A 91 -2.69 3.84 2.61
N GLY A 92 -2.26 2.92 3.48
CA GLY A 92 -1.69 3.23 4.78
C GLY A 92 -2.75 3.66 5.80
N SER A 93 -3.32 4.86 5.61
CA SER A 93 -4.40 5.40 6.43
C SER A 93 -5.59 5.82 5.56
N THR A 94 -6.78 5.35 5.94
CA THR A 94 -8.05 5.73 5.30
C THR A 94 -8.76 6.87 6.04
N ARG A 95 -8.20 7.35 7.16
CA ARG A 95 -8.80 8.47 7.92
C ARG A 95 -8.37 9.81 7.32
N PRO A 96 -9.32 10.68 6.93
CA PRO A 96 -8.97 12.03 6.51
C PRO A 96 -8.31 12.78 7.69
N PRO A 97 -7.26 13.57 7.43
CA PRO A 97 -6.62 14.36 8.47
C PRO A 97 -7.58 15.45 8.97
N THR A 98 -7.74 15.53 10.29
CA THR A 98 -8.45 16.64 10.94
C THR A 98 -7.42 17.65 11.38
N TYR A 99 -7.36 18.80 10.71
CA TYR A 99 -6.52 19.91 11.15
C TYR A 99 -7.32 20.76 12.15
N PRO A 100 -6.77 21.03 13.35
CA PRO A 100 -7.31 22.06 14.22
C PRO A 100 -7.40 23.38 13.45
N GLN A 101 -8.53 24.07 13.55
CA GLN A 101 -8.66 25.46 13.11
C GLN A 101 -8.07 26.30 14.25
N GLU A 102 -6.81 26.73 14.12
CA GLU A 102 -6.22 27.77 14.98
C GLU A 102 -6.45 29.15 14.36
#